data_AF-G5S1K1-F1
#
_entry.id   AF-G5S1K1-F1
#
_cell.length_a   1.000
_cell.length_b   1.000
_cell.length_c   1.000
_cell.angle_alpha   90.00
_cell.angle_beta   90.00
_cell.angle_gamma   90.00
#
_symmetry.space_group_name_H-M   'P 1'
#
loop_
_entity.id
_entity.type
_entity.pdbx_description
1 polymer ?
#
loop_
_entity_poly.entity_id
_entity_poly.type
_entity_poly.pdbx_seq_one_letter_code
_entity_poly.pdbx_strand_id
1 'polypeptide(L)'
;MQLQKLVNMFGGDLLRRYGQKVHKLTLHGGFSCPNRDGTIGRGGCTFCNVASFADEAQQHHSIAEQLAHQAHLVNRAKRYLAYFQAYTSTFAEVQVLRSMYQQAVSQASIVGLCVGTRPDCVPQAVVDLLCEYKDQGYEVWLELGLQTAHDKTLHRINRGHDFACYQRTTRIARERGLKVCAHLIVGLPGEGQAECL
;
A
#
# COMPACT_ATOMS: atom_id res chain seq x y z
N MET A 1 17.84 -3.18 -24.37
CA MET A 1 16.54 -3.86 -24.28
C MET A 1 15.51 -2.88 -23.70
N GLN A 2 14.40 -2.60 -24.37
CA GLN A 2 13.38 -1.67 -23.85
C GLN A 2 12.44 -2.43 -22.91
N LEU A 3 12.56 -2.20 -21.60
CA LEU A 3 11.83 -2.91 -20.55
C LEU A 3 10.30 -2.90 -20.77
N GLN A 4 9.76 -1.79 -21.28
CA GLN A 4 8.33 -1.65 -21.58
C GLN A 4 7.78 -2.62 -22.65
N LYS A 5 8.65 -3.31 -23.41
CA LYS A 5 8.24 -4.33 -24.39
C LYS A 5 8.13 -5.74 -23.78
N LEU A 6 8.65 -5.92 -22.57
CA LEU A 6 8.75 -7.24 -21.92
C LEU A 6 7.88 -7.33 -20.68
N VAL A 7 7.61 -6.20 -20.02
CA VAL A 7 6.76 -6.14 -18.83
C VAL A 7 5.73 -5.02 -18.94
N ASN A 8 4.54 -5.28 -18.39
CA ASN A 8 3.51 -4.27 -18.26
C ASN A 8 3.87 -3.33 -17.11
N MET A 9 4.42 -2.15 -17.44
CA MET A 9 4.71 -1.13 -16.43
C MET A 9 3.41 -0.49 -15.94
N PHE A 10 3.25 -0.39 -14.61
CA PHE A 10 2.04 0.14 -13.97
C PHE A 10 1.62 1.52 -14.51
N GLY A 11 2.56 2.47 -14.61
CA GLY A 11 2.27 3.79 -15.16
C GLY A 11 1.86 3.77 -16.64
N GLY A 12 2.42 2.85 -17.43
CA GLY A 12 2.05 2.65 -18.83
C GLY A 12 0.65 2.04 -18.98
N ASP A 13 0.30 1.10 -18.11
CA ASP A 13 -1.05 0.55 -18.04
C ASP A 13 -2.10 1.61 -17.68
N LEU A 14 -1.84 2.40 -16.63
CA LEU A 14 -2.73 3.50 -16.24
C LEU A 14 -2.86 4.54 -17.35
N LEU A 15 -1.76 4.92 -18.01
CA LEU A 15 -1.81 5.86 -19.13
C LEU A 15 -2.72 5.37 -20.25
N ARG A 16 -2.65 4.08 -20.59
CA ARG A 16 -3.50 3.47 -21.62
C ARG A 16 -4.98 3.43 -21.22
N ARG A 17 -5.29 3.11 -19.95
CA ARG A 17 -6.69 3.01 -19.47
C ARG A 17 -7.35 4.37 -19.25
N TYR A 18 -6.59 5.35 -18.75
CA TYR A 18 -7.11 6.68 -18.42
C TYR A 18 -6.90 7.72 -19.53
N GLY A 19 -6.12 7.41 -20.58
CA GLY A 19 -5.78 8.33 -21.66
C GLY A 19 -4.84 9.47 -21.24
N GLN A 20 -4.37 9.46 -19.99
CA GLN A 20 -3.49 10.47 -19.41
C GLN A 20 -2.68 9.90 -18.25
N LYS A 21 -1.57 10.56 -17.90
CA LYS A 21 -0.74 10.13 -16.77
C LYS A 21 -1.52 10.21 -15.47
N VAL A 22 -1.41 9.14 -14.67
CA VAL A 22 -1.94 9.04 -13.31
C VAL A 22 -0.76 8.88 -12.37
N HIS A 23 -0.74 9.63 -11.27
CA HIS A 23 0.35 9.58 -10.29
C HIS A 23 -0.15 9.20 -8.89
N LYS A 24 0.65 8.47 -8.12
CA LYS A 24 0.34 8.18 -6.71
C LYS A 24 0.75 9.38 -5.84
N LEU A 25 -0.16 9.88 -5.02
CA LEU A 25 0.14 10.89 -4.00
C LEU A 25 0.23 10.20 -2.66
N THR A 26 1.41 10.23 -2.05
CA THR A 26 1.68 9.55 -0.78
C THR A 26 1.02 10.29 0.37
N LEU A 27 0.29 9.55 1.21
CA LEU A 27 -0.46 10.05 2.34
C LEU A 27 -0.02 9.37 3.63
N HIS A 28 -0.05 10.14 4.71
CA HIS A 28 0.18 9.70 6.07
C HIS A 28 -1.14 9.72 6.85
N GLY A 29 -1.75 8.55 7.08
CA GLY A 29 -3.03 8.43 7.78
C GLY A 29 -2.94 8.53 9.31
N GLY A 30 -1.74 8.72 9.87
CA GLY A 30 -1.53 8.77 11.32
C GLY A 30 -1.61 7.40 12.01
N PHE A 31 -1.55 6.33 11.22
CA PHE A 31 -1.59 4.95 11.72
C PHE A 31 -0.23 4.50 12.26
N SER A 32 -0.28 3.52 13.17
CA SER A 32 0.90 2.80 13.65
C SER A 32 1.10 1.48 12.87
N CYS A 33 2.06 0.68 13.31
CA CYS A 33 2.28 -0.69 12.87
C CYS A 33 2.26 -1.63 14.08
N PRO A 34 1.48 -2.72 14.07
CA PRO A 34 1.37 -3.64 15.21
C PRO A 34 2.69 -4.36 15.52
N ASN A 35 3.60 -4.42 14.55
CA ASN A 35 4.93 -4.98 14.73
C ASN A 35 5.93 -3.99 15.35
N ARG A 36 5.51 -2.75 15.57
CA ARG A 36 6.30 -1.68 16.18
C ARG A 36 5.78 -1.32 17.58
N ASP A 37 4.47 -1.22 17.74
CA ASP A 37 3.82 -0.78 18.99
C ASP A 37 3.71 -1.84 20.08
N GLY A 38 4.04 -3.10 19.79
CA GLY A 38 3.99 -4.20 20.76
C GLY A 38 2.78 -5.12 20.65
N THR A 39 1.84 -4.86 19.72
CA THR A 39 0.64 -5.71 19.53
C THR A 39 1.01 -7.10 19.00
N ILE A 40 1.86 -7.17 17.99
CA ILE A 40 2.37 -8.42 17.38
C ILE A 40 3.87 -8.58 17.60
N GLY A 41 4.59 -7.45 17.61
CA GLY A 41 6.04 -7.41 17.78
C GLY A 41 6.49 -6.05 18.27
N ARG A 42 7.76 -5.94 18.65
CA ARG A 42 8.39 -4.69 19.09
C ARG A 42 9.53 -4.31 18.15
N GLY A 43 9.75 -3.01 17.98
CA GLY A 43 10.88 -2.47 17.22
C GLY A 43 10.68 -2.37 15.70
N GLY A 44 9.66 -3.00 15.13
CA GLY A 44 9.40 -2.96 13.68
C GLY A 44 10.25 -3.95 12.88
N CYS A 45 10.07 -3.96 11.55
CA CYS A 45 10.88 -4.80 10.67
C CYS A 45 12.31 -4.22 10.61
N THR A 46 13.33 -5.07 10.54
CA THR A 46 14.75 -4.64 10.67
C THR A 46 15.22 -3.67 9.57
N PHE A 47 14.56 -3.68 8.41
CA PHE A 47 14.86 -2.79 7.29
C PHE A 47 14.00 -1.51 7.28
N CYS A 48 12.99 -1.40 8.15
CA CYS A 48 11.98 -0.37 8.05
C CYS A 48 12.47 0.95 8.65
N ASN A 49 12.57 1.99 7.82
CA ASN A 49 12.80 3.37 8.27
C ASN A 49 11.76 4.30 7.65
N VAL A 50 10.62 4.48 8.33
CA VAL A 50 9.47 5.23 7.78
C VAL A 50 9.82 6.68 7.46
N ALA A 51 10.64 7.33 8.30
CA ALA A 51 11.10 8.69 8.09
C ALA A 51 11.92 8.89 6.80
N SER A 52 12.40 7.81 6.16
CA SER A 52 13.12 7.91 4.88
C SER A 52 12.22 8.03 3.65
N PHE A 53 10.92 7.73 3.78
CA PHE A 53 9.99 7.71 2.65
C PHE A 53 8.62 8.34 2.94
N ALA A 54 8.33 8.69 4.20
CA ALA A 54 7.16 9.42 4.60
C ALA A 54 7.56 10.64 5.42
N ASP A 55 6.96 11.79 5.12
CA ASP A 55 7.08 12.99 5.95
C ASP A 55 6.15 12.84 7.16
N GLU A 56 6.74 12.58 8.33
CA GLU A 56 6.03 12.38 9.59
C GLU A 56 5.18 13.61 9.97
N ALA A 57 5.55 14.82 9.57
CA ALA A 57 4.77 16.02 9.87
C ALA A 57 3.38 16.01 9.17
N GLN A 58 3.25 15.28 8.05
CA GLN A 58 1.99 15.16 7.33
C GLN A 58 0.89 14.52 8.18
N GLN A 59 1.23 13.74 9.22
CA GLN A 59 0.26 13.08 10.10
C GLN A 59 -0.67 14.06 10.83
N HIS A 60 -0.25 15.32 10.99
CA HIS A 60 -1.02 16.37 11.66
C HIS A 60 -1.94 17.15 10.72
N HIS A 61 -1.81 16.94 9.40
CA HIS A 61 -2.64 17.57 8.39
C HIS A 61 -3.79 16.65 7.98
N SER A 62 -4.92 17.25 7.61
CA SER A 62 -6.04 16.52 7.04
C SER A 62 -5.64 15.86 5.71
N ILE A 63 -6.34 14.79 5.34
CA ILE A 63 -6.07 14.08 4.07
C ILE A 63 -6.23 15.02 2.86
N ALA A 64 -7.19 15.94 2.92
CA ALA A 64 -7.39 16.93 1.86
C ALA A 64 -6.19 17.88 1.71
N GLU A 65 -5.63 18.37 2.82
CA GLU A 65 -4.44 19.23 2.82
C GLU A 65 -3.21 18.48 2.29
N GLN A 66 -3.00 17.25 2.75
CA GLN A 66 -1.90 16.41 2.25
C GLN A 66 -2.01 16.19 0.74
N LEU A 67 -3.21 15.88 0.23
CA LEU A 67 -3.45 15.71 -1.21
C LEU A 67 -3.18 16.99 -2.00
N ALA A 68 -3.66 18.14 -1.53
CA ALA A 68 -3.43 19.42 -2.19
C ALA A 68 -1.94 19.77 -2.24
N HIS A 69 -1.22 19.57 -1.14
CA HIS A 69 0.21 19.79 -1.05
C HIS A 69 1.00 18.85 -1.99
N GLN A 70 0.73 17.55 -1.96
CA GLN A 70 1.40 16.56 -2.81
C GLN A 70 1.10 16.78 -4.30
N ALA A 71 -0.14 17.13 -4.66
CA ALA A 71 -0.51 17.43 -6.04
C ALA A 71 0.27 18.63 -6.59
N HIS A 72 0.46 19.67 -5.75
CA HIS A 72 1.26 20.85 -6.09
C HIS A 72 2.75 20.52 -6.32
N LEU A 73 3.35 19.68 -5.47
CA LEU A 73 4.75 19.28 -5.63
C LEU A 73 5.00 18.45 -6.88
N VAL A 74 4.08 17.51 -7.18
CA VAL A 74 4.23 16.63 -8.32
C VAL A 74 4.01 17.39 -9.63
N ASN A 75 2.98 18.24 -9.72
CA ASN A 75 2.58 19.04 -10.90
C ASN A 75 2.82 18.37 -12.28
N ARG A 76 2.62 17.04 -12.35
CA ARG A 76 2.98 16.19 -13.50
C ARG A 76 1.80 15.39 -14.05
N ALA A 77 0.63 15.49 -13.43
CA ALA A 77 -0.56 14.73 -13.78
C ALA A 77 -1.81 15.57 -13.48
N LYS A 78 -2.94 15.21 -14.11
CA LYS A 78 -4.26 15.80 -13.81
C LYS A 78 -5.16 14.84 -13.02
N ARG A 79 -4.71 13.59 -12.84
CA ARG A 79 -5.42 12.54 -12.13
C ARG A 79 -4.45 11.80 -11.22
N TYR A 80 -4.96 11.38 -10.07
CA TYR A 80 -4.12 10.87 -8.99
C TYR A 80 -4.74 9.65 -8.32
N LEU A 81 -3.89 8.80 -7.73
CA LEU A 81 -4.28 7.77 -6.79
C LEU A 81 -3.87 8.24 -5.39
N ALA A 82 -4.81 8.28 -4.45
CA ALA A 82 -4.49 8.54 -3.05
C ALA A 82 -3.80 7.29 -2.47
N TYR A 83 -2.53 7.42 -2.09
CA TYR A 83 -1.71 6.30 -1.66
C TYR A 83 -1.41 6.39 -0.18
N PHE A 84 -2.17 5.65 0.62
CA PHE A 84 -1.91 5.47 2.05
C PHE A 84 -0.73 4.52 2.21
N GLN A 85 0.47 5.07 2.39
CA GLN A 85 1.72 4.31 2.36
C GLN A 85 2.34 4.11 3.74
N ALA A 86 2.25 5.12 4.61
CA ALA A 86 2.97 5.10 5.88
C ALA A 86 2.40 4.02 6.83
N TYR A 87 3.30 3.26 7.44
CA TYR A 87 2.97 2.22 8.42
C TYR A 87 1.98 1.16 7.90
N THR A 88 1.02 0.74 8.74
CA THR A 88 -0.01 -0.24 8.38
C THR A 88 -1.33 0.50 8.19
N SER A 89 -1.65 0.87 6.94
CA SER A 89 -2.76 1.81 6.65
C SER A 89 -4.16 1.27 6.87
N THR A 90 -4.27 0.07 7.43
CA THR A 90 -5.51 -0.59 7.84
C THR A 90 -5.52 -0.92 9.33
N PHE A 91 -4.52 -0.46 10.09
CA PHE A 91 -4.41 -0.67 11.53
C PHE A 91 -5.16 0.43 12.31
N ALA A 92 -6.48 0.44 12.13
CA ALA A 92 -7.44 1.25 12.86
C ALA A 92 -8.84 0.64 12.71
N GLU A 93 -9.79 1.13 13.49
CA GLU A 93 -11.20 0.79 13.32
C GLU A 93 -11.69 1.12 11.90
N VAL A 94 -12.48 0.22 11.30
CA VAL A 94 -12.91 0.33 9.89
C VAL A 94 -13.63 1.64 9.59
N GLN A 95 -14.33 2.22 10.57
CA GLN A 95 -15.01 3.51 10.41
C GLN A 95 -14.04 4.69 10.32
N VAL A 96 -12.90 4.60 11.02
CA VAL A 96 -11.82 5.60 10.89
C VAL A 96 -11.21 5.51 9.49
N LEU A 97 -10.92 4.29 9.02
CA LEU A 97 -10.43 4.05 7.66
C LEU A 97 -11.40 4.61 6.61
N ARG A 98 -12.70 4.31 6.75
CA ARG A 98 -13.76 4.81 5.88
C ARG A 98 -13.78 6.33 5.82
N SER A 99 -13.72 7.02 6.97
CA SER A 99 -13.70 8.48 7.01
C SER A 99 -12.51 9.05 6.25
N MET A 100 -11.31 8.50 6.46
CA MET A 100 -10.10 8.97 5.78
C MET A 100 -10.10 8.67 4.28
N TYR A 101 -10.51 7.47 3.89
CA TYR A 101 -10.58 7.09 2.47
C TYR A 101 -11.64 7.90 1.74
N GLN A 102 -12.78 8.17 2.39
CA GLN A 102 -13.82 9.04 1.84
C GLN A 102 -13.30 10.46 1.59
N GLN A 103 -12.57 11.05 2.54
CA GLN A 103 -11.96 12.38 2.35
C GLN A 103 -11.02 12.41 1.13
N ALA A 104 -10.28 11.33 0.91
CA ALA A 104 -9.38 11.22 -0.24
C ALA A 104 -10.14 11.15 -1.57
N VAL A 105 -11.11 10.23 -1.70
CA VAL A 105 -11.81 10.01 -2.97
C VAL A 105 -12.81 11.11 -3.33
N SER A 106 -13.22 11.94 -2.37
CA SER A 106 -14.05 13.12 -2.61
C SER A 106 -13.33 14.24 -3.38
N GLN A 107 -12.01 14.17 -3.54
CA GLN A 107 -11.25 15.13 -4.34
C GLN A 107 -11.41 14.82 -5.84
N ALA A 108 -11.84 15.80 -6.64
CA ALA A 108 -12.19 15.60 -8.06
C ALA A 108 -11.08 15.01 -8.94
N SER A 109 -9.81 15.24 -8.57
CA SER A 109 -8.65 14.74 -9.30
C SER A 109 -8.25 13.32 -8.91
N ILE A 110 -8.86 12.72 -7.88
CA ILE A 110 -8.56 11.36 -7.41
C ILE A 110 -9.41 10.34 -8.18
N VAL A 111 -8.74 9.33 -8.74
CA VAL A 111 -9.39 8.24 -9.50
C VAL A 111 -9.44 6.93 -8.73
N GLY A 112 -8.83 6.88 -7.54
CA GLY A 112 -8.87 5.71 -6.69
C GLY A 112 -7.85 5.71 -5.56
N LEU A 113 -7.70 4.54 -4.96
CA LEU A 113 -7.00 4.31 -3.71
C LEU A 113 -5.89 3.28 -3.90
N CYS A 114 -4.74 3.54 -3.30
CA CYS A 114 -3.73 2.54 -3.03
C CYS A 114 -3.57 2.45 -1.50
N VAL A 115 -3.71 1.26 -0.94
CA VAL A 115 -3.64 1.05 0.52
C VAL A 115 -2.50 0.10 0.84
N GLY A 116 -1.40 0.67 1.31
CA GLY A 116 -0.22 -0.04 1.80
C GLY A 116 -0.44 -0.59 3.20
N THR A 117 -0.39 -1.91 3.33
CA THR A 117 -0.60 -2.57 4.61
C THR A 117 0.13 -3.91 4.72
N ARG A 118 0.04 -4.52 5.91
CA ARG A 118 0.52 -5.86 6.18
C ARG A 118 -0.60 -6.88 5.91
N PRO A 119 -0.28 -8.09 5.42
CA PRO A 119 -1.29 -9.10 5.12
C PRO A 119 -2.07 -9.60 6.35
N ASP A 120 -1.48 -9.54 7.54
CA ASP A 120 -2.09 -9.88 8.83
C ASP A 120 -3.00 -8.77 9.40
N CYS A 121 -3.11 -7.62 8.72
CA CYS A 121 -3.93 -6.49 9.14
C CYS A 121 -5.07 -6.19 8.17
N VAL A 122 -5.55 -7.21 7.44
CA VAL A 122 -6.63 -7.07 6.45
C VAL A 122 -7.82 -7.96 6.86
N PRO A 123 -8.55 -7.59 7.94
CA PRO A 123 -9.76 -8.31 8.31
C PRO A 123 -10.84 -8.16 7.23
N GLN A 124 -11.87 -9.02 7.30
CA GLN A 124 -12.96 -9.05 6.33
C GLN A 124 -13.61 -7.66 6.13
N ALA A 125 -13.82 -6.90 7.21
CA ALA A 125 -14.37 -5.55 7.16
C ALA A 125 -13.53 -4.56 6.32
N VAL A 126 -12.20 -4.72 6.29
CA VAL A 126 -11.32 -3.90 5.43
C VAL A 126 -11.47 -4.32 3.97
N VAL A 127 -11.54 -5.63 3.69
CA VAL A 127 -11.81 -6.13 2.34
C VAL A 127 -13.14 -5.60 1.81
N ASP A 128 -14.20 -5.65 2.64
CA ASP A 128 -15.52 -5.14 2.30
C ASP A 128 -15.48 -3.64 2.01
N LEU A 129 -14.85 -2.84 2.89
CA LEU A 129 -14.67 -1.41 2.69
C LEU A 129 -13.97 -1.08 1.35
N LEU A 130 -12.89 -1.79 1.03
CA LEU A 130 -12.17 -1.59 -0.23
C LEU A 130 -13.02 -2.01 -1.45
N CYS A 131 -13.83 -3.06 -1.31
CA CYS A 131 -14.77 -3.48 -2.35
C CYS A 131 -15.84 -2.42 -2.59
N GLU A 132 -16.36 -1.77 -1.55
CA GLU A 132 -17.35 -0.70 -1.71
C GLU A 132 -16.82 0.44 -2.60
N TYR A 133 -15.57 0.88 -2.42
CA TYR A 133 -14.96 1.89 -3.30
C TYR A 133 -14.73 1.36 -4.71
N LYS A 134 -14.27 0.11 -4.85
CA LYS A 134 -14.12 -0.54 -6.15
C LYS A 134 -15.46 -0.62 -6.89
N ASP A 135 -16.54 -0.98 -6.22
CA ASP A 135 -17.88 -1.12 -6.78
C ASP A 135 -18.51 0.25 -7.15
N GLN A 136 -18.07 1.34 -6.50
CA GLN A 136 -18.35 2.72 -6.92
C GLN A 136 -17.57 3.16 -8.17
N GLY A 137 -16.68 2.31 -8.70
CA GLY A 137 -15.90 2.56 -9.92
C GLY A 137 -14.50 3.13 -9.69
N TYR A 138 -14.03 3.20 -8.44
CA TYR A 138 -12.68 3.66 -8.14
C TYR A 138 -11.62 2.59 -8.44
N GLU A 139 -10.43 3.03 -8.84
CA GLU A 139 -9.25 2.16 -8.97
C GLU A 139 -8.68 1.82 -7.60
N VAL A 140 -8.98 0.62 -7.09
CA VAL A 140 -8.53 0.20 -5.75
C VAL A 140 -7.42 -0.84 -5.84
N TRP A 141 -6.28 -0.53 -5.21
CA TRP A 141 -5.13 -1.43 -5.05
C TRP A 141 -4.87 -1.70 -3.58
N LEU A 142 -4.92 -2.98 -3.21
CA LEU A 142 -4.40 -3.45 -1.93
C LEU A 142 -2.91 -3.75 -2.08
N GLU A 143 -2.05 -2.95 -1.47
CA GLU A 143 -0.60 -3.14 -1.53
C GLU A 143 -0.13 -3.86 -0.26
N LEU A 144 0.39 -5.08 -0.44
CA LEU A 144 0.76 -5.97 0.64
C LEU A 144 2.27 -6.12 0.72
N GLY A 145 2.82 -5.85 1.90
CA GLY A 145 4.23 -6.08 2.19
C GLY A 145 4.55 -7.57 2.34
N LEU A 146 4.94 -8.25 1.26
CA LEU A 146 5.48 -9.61 1.32
C LEU A 146 6.95 -9.60 1.77
N GLN A 147 7.74 -8.78 1.09
CA GLN A 147 9.20 -8.66 1.16
C GLN A 147 9.92 -9.90 0.64
N THR A 148 9.61 -11.08 1.15
CA THR A 148 10.16 -12.37 0.71
C THR A 148 9.17 -13.50 0.99
N ALA A 149 9.20 -14.56 0.19
CA ALA A 149 8.37 -15.75 0.39
C ALA A 149 9.01 -16.78 1.34
N HIS A 150 10.20 -16.48 1.89
CA HIS A 150 10.94 -17.39 2.74
C HIS A 150 10.71 -17.09 4.22
N ASP A 151 9.98 -17.97 4.92
CA ASP A 151 9.62 -17.77 6.33
C ASP A 151 10.83 -17.59 7.26
N LYS A 152 11.96 -18.26 6.96
CA LYS A 152 13.22 -18.08 7.70
C LYS A 152 13.73 -16.64 7.59
N THR A 153 13.65 -16.05 6.41
CA THR A 153 14.05 -14.65 6.20
C THR A 153 13.03 -13.70 6.83
N LEU A 154 11.72 -13.98 6.70
CA LEU A 154 10.65 -13.20 7.35
C LEU A 154 10.84 -13.14 8.87
N HIS A 155 11.22 -14.25 9.49
CA HIS A 155 11.55 -14.29 10.91
C HIS A 155 12.79 -13.44 11.23
N ARG A 156 13.89 -13.61 10.45
CA ARG A 156 15.13 -12.86 10.63
C ARG A 156 14.95 -11.34 10.55
N ILE A 157 14.07 -10.88 9.65
CA ILE A 157 13.80 -9.43 9.48
C ILE A 157 12.72 -8.91 10.43
N ASN A 158 12.28 -9.72 11.41
CA ASN A 158 11.21 -9.39 12.34
C ASN A 158 9.92 -8.95 11.62
N ARG A 159 9.47 -9.69 10.59
CA ARG A 159 8.27 -9.31 9.84
C ARG A 159 7.00 -9.42 10.68
N GLY A 160 6.89 -10.46 11.51
CA GLY A 160 5.73 -10.72 12.37
C GLY A 160 4.55 -11.46 11.70
N HIS A 161 4.71 -11.91 10.46
CA HIS A 161 3.78 -12.84 9.79
C HIS A 161 4.56 -13.79 8.87
N ASP A 162 3.94 -14.89 8.46
CA ASP A 162 4.49 -15.89 7.54
C ASP A 162 4.02 -15.69 6.09
N PHE A 163 4.56 -16.48 5.16
CA PHE A 163 4.16 -16.48 3.76
C PHE A 163 2.73 -17.02 3.58
N ALA A 164 2.31 -17.97 4.41
CA ALA A 164 0.96 -18.52 4.35
C ALA A 164 -0.12 -17.44 4.63
N CYS A 165 0.14 -16.53 5.57
CA CYS A 165 -0.70 -15.36 5.83
C CYS A 165 -0.83 -14.48 4.58
N TYR A 166 0.30 -14.18 3.92
CA TYR A 166 0.29 -13.41 2.69
C TYR A 166 -0.54 -14.09 1.58
N GLN A 167 -0.36 -15.41 1.39
CA GLN A 167 -1.11 -16.18 0.40
C GLN A 167 -2.61 -16.16 0.67
N ARG A 168 -3.04 -16.35 1.93
CA ARG A 168 -4.45 -16.31 2.32
C ARG A 168 -5.06 -14.94 2.03
N THR A 169 -4.43 -13.86 2.49
CA THR A 169 -4.94 -12.50 2.30
C THR A 169 -5.00 -12.11 0.82
N THR A 170 -3.95 -12.45 0.06
CA THR A 170 -3.92 -12.21 -1.39
C THR A 170 -5.03 -12.96 -2.11
N ARG A 171 -5.26 -14.23 -1.76
CA ARG A 171 -6.32 -15.03 -2.35
C ARG A 171 -7.70 -14.42 -2.07
N ILE A 172 -8.01 -14.11 -0.81
CA ILE A 172 -9.28 -13.49 -0.41
C ILE A 172 -9.50 -12.18 -1.16
N ALA A 173 -8.50 -11.30 -1.21
CA ALA A 173 -8.62 -10.02 -1.90
C ALA A 173 -8.90 -10.20 -3.41
N ARG A 174 -8.17 -11.11 -4.07
CA ARG A 174 -8.35 -11.40 -5.50
C ARG A 174 -9.68 -12.07 -5.82
N GLU A 175 -10.15 -12.98 -4.99
CA GLU A 175 -11.48 -13.61 -5.11
C GLU A 175 -12.61 -12.58 -5.04
N ARG A 176 -12.40 -11.48 -4.30
CA ARG A 176 -13.33 -10.34 -4.23
C ARG A 176 -13.12 -9.29 -5.33
N GLY A 177 -12.21 -9.56 -6.27
CA GLY A 177 -11.93 -8.71 -7.43
C GLY A 177 -11.07 -7.48 -7.11
N LEU A 178 -10.41 -7.42 -5.95
CA LEU A 178 -9.45 -6.37 -5.64
C LEU A 178 -8.13 -6.62 -6.38
N LYS A 179 -7.51 -5.53 -6.85
CA LYS A 179 -6.15 -5.59 -7.41
C LYS A 179 -5.15 -5.65 -6.25
N VAL A 180 -4.17 -6.53 -6.35
CA VAL A 180 -3.14 -6.72 -5.33
C VAL A 180 -1.77 -6.34 -5.90
N CYS A 181 -1.02 -5.55 -5.14
CA CYS A 181 0.38 -5.23 -5.40
C CYS A 181 1.25 -5.90 -4.34
N ALA A 182 2.25 -6.68 -4.76
CA ALA A 182 3.23 -7.27 -3.85
C ALA A 182 4.44 -6.34 -3.73
N HIS A 183 4.82 -5.97 -2.51
CA HIS A 183 6.14 -5.36 -2.27
C HIS A 183 7.15 -6.44 -1.94
N LEU A 184 8.30 -6.40 -2.62
CA LEU A 184 9.37 -7.40 -2.52
C LEU A 184 10.70 -6.69 -2.28
N ILE A 185 11.60 -7.33 -1.54
CA ILE A 185 12.99 -6.93 -1.38
C ILE A 185 13.83 -8.12 -1.80
N VAL A 186 14.63 -7.93 -2.84
CA VAL A 186 15.53 -8.97 -3.35
C VAL A 186 16.87 -8.87 -2.63
N GLY A 187 17.38 -10.00 -2.13
CA GLY A 187 18.68 -10.07 -1.49
C GLY A 187 18.67 -9.55 -0.04
N LEU A 188 17.65 -9.91 0.73
CA LEU A 188 17.64 -9.63 2.17
C LEU A 188 18.82 -10.35 2.87
N PRO A 189 19.25 -9.88 4.06
CA PRO A 189 20.39 -10.46 4.75
C PRO A 189 20.32 -11.99 4.89
N GLY A 190 21.25 -12.67 4.22
CA GLY A 190 21.41 -14.12 4.14
C GLY A 190 20.46 -14.84 3.17
N GLU A 191 19.84 -14.13 2.24
CA GLU A 191 19.31 -14.68 1.00
C GLU A 191 20.41 -14.69 -0.07
N GLY A 192 20.54 -15.81 -0.79
CA GLY A 192 21.43 -15.97 -1.92
C GLY A 192 20.67 -16.07 -3.24
N GLN A 193 21.35 -16.58 -4.26
CA GLN A 193 20.77 -16.75 -5.60
C GLN A 193 19.53 -17.66 -5.59
N ALA A 194 19.51 -18.70 -4.75
CA ALA A 194 18.40 -19.65 -4.68
C ALA A 194 17.11 -19.03 -4.14
N GLU A 195 17.21 -18.05 -3.24
CA GLU A 195 16.05 -17.35 -2.70
C GLU A 195 15.53 -16.24 -3.62
N CYS A 196 16.38 -15.72 -4.51
CA CYS A 196 16.10 -14.56 -5.36
C CYS A 196 15.60 -14.90 -6.79
N LEU A 197 15.80 -16.14 -7.25
CA LEU A 197 15.38 -16.63 -8.58
C LEU A 197 14.09 -17.45 -8.50
#